data_AF-A0A7J7D7W8-F1
#
_entry.id   AF-A0A7J7D7W8-F1
#
_cell.length_a   1.000
_cell.length_b   1.000
_cell.length_c   1.000
_cell.angle_alpha   90.00
_cell.angle_beta   90.00
_cell.angle_gamma   90.00
#
_symmetry.space_group_name_H-M   'P 1'
#
loop_
_entity.id
_entity.type
_entity.pdbx_description
1 polymer ?
#
loop_
_entity_poly.entity_id
_entity_poly.type
_entity_poly.pdbx_seq_one_letter_code
_entity_poly.pdbx_strand_id
1 'polypeptide(L)'
;MDAQLLSFNRINCFLKPHISRSLQTVRSTKFNQFVAGLNCSRIKCSMKSYSLSELTPTEVESLKARPRIDFSSIFGMVNPIIDDVRNKGDAAVKDYTAKFDKVNLDKIVDNVADLPDPELDTTIREAFDVAYDNIYAFHLAQKSVEKSVENMKGVRCKRVPRSIGSVGLYVPGGTAVLPSTALMLSVPAQIAGCKTVVLATPPSRDGSICKEVLYCAKKAGVTHILKAGGAQAISAMAWGTESCPKVEKIFGPGNQFVTAAKMILQNSEAMVSIDMPAGPSEVLVIADKYASPVHIAADLLSQVFPQFKLFFNDLWNVDVVNFCSSSLPFPFWFSFSLMSAL
;
A
#
# COMPACT_ATOMS: atom_id res chain seq x y z
N MET A 1 -8.02 -6.87 -35.26
CA MET A 1 -6.74 -6.39 -34.72
C MET A 1 -6.62 -7.07 -33.38
N ASP A 2 -5.71 -8.03 -33.28
CA ASP A 2 -5.65 -8.95 -32.16
C ASP A 2 -4.81 -8.32 -31.05
N ALA A 3 -5.39 -8.17 -29.86
CA ALA A 3 -4.67 -7.72 -28.68
C ALA A 3 -4.34 -8.95 -27.83
N GLN A 4 -3.09 -9.05 -27.39
CA GLN A 4 -2.66 -10.10 -26.48
C GLN A 4 -2.74 -9.62 -25.04
N LEU A 5 -3.44 -10.38 -24.20
CA LEU A 5 -3.52 -10.14 -22.77
C LEU A 5 -2.57 -11.08 -22.05
N LEU A 6 -1.73 -10.54 -21.18
CA LEU A 6 -0.92 -11.32 -20.25
C LEU A 6 -1.52 -11.21 -18.85
N SER A 7 -1.55 -12.30 -18.09
CA SER A 7 -2.15 -12.33 -16.74
C SER A 7 -1.30 -13.15 -15.76
N PHE A 8 -1.20 -12.63 -14.53
CA PHE A 8 -0.52 -13.28 -13.40
C PHE A 8 -1.57 -13.90 -12.48
N ASN A 9 -1.45 -15.21 -12.19
CA ASN A 9 -2.39 -15.89 -11.30
C ASN A 9 -1.64 -16.65 -10.20
N ARG A 10 -1.91 -16.28 -8.93
CA ARG A 10 -1.13 -16.63 -7.72
C ARG A 10 -1.17 -18.11 -7.27
N ILE A 11 -1.84 -19.00 -7.99
CA ILE A 11 -2.43 -20.20 -7.36
C ILE A 11 -1.45 -21.37 -7.12
N ASN A 12 -0.26 -21.46 -7.74
CA ASN A 12 0.56 -22.69 -7.69
C ASN A 12 2.02 -22.54 -7.20
N CYS A 13 2.28 -21.73 -6.16
CA CYS A 13 3.59 -21.73 -5.50
C CYS A 13 3.48 -22.05 -3.99
N PHE A 14 3.15 -23.30 -3.65
CA PHE A 14 3.36 -23.86 -2.32
C PHE A 14 4.16 -25.17 -2.44
N LEU A 15 5.43 -25.15 -2.04
CA LEU A 15 6.20 -26.37 -1.76
C LEU A 15 6.19 -26.60 -0.24
N LYS A 16 5.60 -27.72 0.19
CA LYS A 16 5.71 -28.23 1.57
C LYS A 16 7.17 -28.68 1.82
N PRO A 17 7.78 -28.36 2.98
CA PRO A 17 9.09 -28.89 3.31
C PRO A 17 8.97 -30.35 3.77
N HIS A 18 9.50 -31.28 2.97
CA HIS A 18 9.78 -32.64 3.42
C HIS A 18 11.12 -32.65 4.16
N ILE A 19 11.08 -32.84 5.47
CA ILE A 19 12.27 -33.13 6.30
C ILE A 19 12.40 -34.65 6.35
N SER A 20 13.46 -35.21 5.74
CA SER A 20 13.93 -36.56 6.05
C SER A 20 15.23 -36.47 6.85
N ARG A 21 15.22 -37.11 8.02
CA ARG A 21 16.41 -37.34 8.86
C ARG A 21 17.17 -38.54 8.32
N SER A 22 18.48 -38.40 8.14
CA SER A 22 19.42 -39.50 8.39
C SER A 22 20.80 -38.94 8.73
N LEU A 23 21.23 -39.19 9.97
CA LEU A 23 22.61 -39.08 10.45
C LEU A 23 23.46 -40.16 9.78
N GLN A 24 24.64 -39.82 9.26
CA GLN A 24 25.84 -40.66 9.40
C GLN A 24 27.14 -39.88 9.13
N THR A 25 27.93 -39.81 10.21
CA THR A 25 29.39 -39.85 10.39
C THR A 25 30.38 -39.50 9.27
N VAL A 26 31.29 -38.58 9.63
CA VAL A 26 32.51 -38.12 8.95
C VAL A 26 33.61 -39.19 8.92
N ARG A 27 34.35 -39.32 7.79
CA ARG A 27 35.84 -39.44 7.76
C ARG A 27 36.45 -39.36 6.34
N SER A 28 37.41 -38.44 6.23
CA SER A 28 38.70 -38.56 5.52
C SER A 28 38.82 -38.47 3.97
N THR A 29 39.60 -37.46 3.58
CA THR A 29 40.65 -37.39 2.52
C THR A 29 40.32 -37.18 1.03
N LYS A 30 41.07 -36.19 0.49
CA LYS A 30 41.51 -35.91 -0.90
C LYS A 30 40.73 -34.86 -1.72
N PHE A 31 41.39 -33.70 -1.81
CA PHE A 31 41.34 -32.73 -2.91
C PHE A 31 41.61 -33.43 -4.25
N ASN A 32 40.59 -33.53 -5.11
CA ASN A 32 40.59 -33.28 -6.56
C ASN A 32 39.37 -33.93 -7.22
N GLN A 33 38.82 -33.22 -8.21
CA GLN A 33 37.63 -33.54 -9.02
C GLN A 33 36.28 -33.34 -8.33
N PHE A 34 35.58 -32.24 -8.65
CA PHE A 34 34.13 -32.24 -8.91
C PHE A 34 33.77 -30.96 -9.68
N VAL A 35 33.95 -30.98 -11.00
CA VAL A 35 33.08 -30.25 -11.92
C VAL A 35 31.89 -31.18 -12.16
N ALA A 36 30.80 -30.97 -11.43
CA ALA A 36 29.44 -31.41 -11.81
C ALA A 36 28.44 -31.08 -10.69
N GLY A 37 27.33 -30.45 -11.07
CA GLY A 37 26.05 -30.77 -10.46
C GLY A 37 25.51 -29.86 -9.37
N LEU A 38 25.61 -28.53 -9.51
CA LEU A 38 24.57 -27.67 -8.94
C LEU A 38 23.44 -27.58 -9.97
N ASN A 39 22.49 -28.53 -9.88
CA ASN A 39 21.18 -28.41 -10.51
C ASN A 39 20.46 -27.22 -9.86
N CYS A 40 20.75 -26.02 -10.36
CA CYS A 40 19.89 -24.87 -10.17
C CYS A 40 18.63 -25.18 -10.97
N SER A 41 17.59 -25.68 -10.30
CA SER A 41 16.25 -25.80 -10.86
C SER A 41 15.81 -24.39 -11.28
N ARG A 42 16.00 -24.07 -12.57
CA ARG A 42 15.46 -22.86 -13.20
C ARG A 42 13.98 -22.80 -12.87
N ILE A 43 13.58 -21.81 -12.10
CA ILE A 43 12.17 -21.51 -11.87
C ILE A 43 11.62 -21.01 -13.21
N LYS A 44 10.89 -21.88 -13.92
CA LYS A 44 10.23 -21.51 -15.17
C LYS A 44 9.00 -20.67 -14.81
N CYS A 45 9.18 -19.35 -14.70
CA CYS A 45 8.06 -18.43 -14.49
C CYS A 45 7.43 -18.12 -15.86
N SER A 46 6.35 -18.83 -16.24
CA SER A 46 5.59 -18.54 -17.46
C SER A 46 4.31 -17.77 -17.09
N MET A 47 4.18 -16.54 -17.58
CA MET A 47 2.91 -15.78 -17.51
C MET A 47 1.89 -16.40 -18.47
N LYS A 48 0.60 -16.37 -18.10
CA LYS A 48 -0.47 -16.81 -19.02
C LYS A 48 -0.67 -15.76 -20.10
N SER A 49 -0.76 -16.19 -21.35
CA SER A 49 -1.04 -15.34 -22.51
C SER A 49 -2.37 -15.72 -23.15
N TYR A 50 -3.11 -14.72 -23.60
CA TYR A 50 -4.42 -14.86 -24.22
C TYR A 50 -4.48 -13.96 -25.46
N SER A 51 -5.15 -14.39 -26.52
CA SER A 51 -5.50 -13.52 -27.66
C SER A 51 -6.98 -13.15 -27.58
N LEU A 52 -7.32 -11.86 -27.55
CA LEU A 52 -8.72 -11.41 -27.42
C LEU A 52 -9.63 -11.94 -28.53
N SER A 53 -9.10 -12.17 -29.74
CA SER A 53 -9.86 -12.71 -30.89
C SER A 53 -10.27 -14.18 -30.70
N GLU A 54 -9.59 -14.91 -29.83
CA GLU A 54 -9.81 -16.34 -29.57
C GLU A 54 -10.71 -16.57 -28.35
N LEU A 55 -11.08 -15.52 -27.62
CA LEU A 55 -11.87 -15.63 -26.39
C LEU A 55 -13.35 -15.40 -26.65
N THR A 56 -14.18 -16.18 -25.97
CA THR A 56 -15.61 -15.93 -25.85
C THR A 56 -15.88 -14.72 -24.95
N PRO A 57 -17.04 -14.04 -25.08
CA PRO A 57 -17.42 -12.95 -24.17
C PRO A 57 -17.37 -13.34 -22.69
N THR A 58 -17.73 -14.58 -22.36
CA THR A 58 -17.68 -15.12 -20.99
C THR A 58 -16.24 -15.24 -20.46
N GLU A 59 -15.30 -15.67 -21.31
CA GLU A 59 -13.88 -15.75 -20.93
C GLU A 59 -13.29 -14.35 -20.75
N VAL A 60 -13.63 -13.40 -21.62
CA VAL A 60 -13.24 -11.99 -21.45
C VAL A 60 -13.76 -11.42 -20.13
N GLU A 61 -15.01 -11.70 -19.77
CA GLU A 61 -15.56 -11.30 -18.46
C GLU A 61 -14.80 -11.97 -17.29
N SER A 62 -14.42 -13.24 -17.45
CA SER A 62 -13.66 -13.96 -16.41
C SER A 62 -12.28 -13.34 -16.15
N LEU A 63 -11.64 -12.75 -17.16
CA LEU A 63 -10.34 -12.09 -17.04
C LEU A 63 -10.40 -10.76 -16.27
N LYS A 64 -11.60 -10.18 -16.12
CA LYS A 64 -11.83 -8.99 -15.27
C LYS A 64 -11.96 -9.36 -13.79
N ALA A 65 -12.14 -10.64 -13.47
CA ALA A 65 -12.31 -11.09 -12.10
C ALA A 65 -11.00 -10.91 -11.32
N ARG A 66 -11.08 -10.16 -10.21
CA ARG A 66 -9.96 -10.02 -9.29
C ARG A 66 -9.86 -11.25 -8.38
N PRO A 67 -8.66 -11.56 -7.86
CA PRO A 67 -8.51 -12.52 -6.76
C PRO A 67 -9.34 -12.02 -5.57
N ARG A 68 -10.52 -12.62 -5.34
CA ARG A 68 -11.41 -12.20 -4.26
C ARG A 68 -10.76 -12.54 -2.93
N ILE A 69 -10.57 -11.52 -2.10
CA ILE A 69 -10.30 -11.71 -0.68
C ILE A 69 -11.66 -11.89 0.00
N ASP A 70 -11.86 -13.02 0.68
CA ASP A 70 -13.05 -13.21 1.49
C ASP A 70 -12.96 -12.36 2.76
N PHE A 71 -13.61 -11.20 2.72
CA PHE A 71 -13.64 -10.28 3.85
C PHE A 71 -14.44 -10.79 5.04
N SER A 72 -15.36 -11.77 4.87
CA SER A 72 -16.20 -12.25 5.97
C SER A 72 -15.39 -12.89 7.09
N SER A 73 -14.42 -13.74 6.72
CA SER A 73 -13.47 -14.35 7.66
C SER A 73 -12.57 -13.30 8.34
N ILE A 74 -12.16 -12.26 7.61
CA ILE A 74 -11.31 -11.19 8.13
C ILE A 74 -12.09 -10.29 9.10
N PHE A 75 -13.36 -10.02 8.84
CA PHE A 75 -14.21 -9.26 9.75
C PHE A 75 -14.32 -9.92 11.12
N GLY A 76 -14.43 -11.25 11.18
CA GLY A 76 -14.42 -12.00 12.43
C GLY A 76 -13.14 -11.82 13.26
N MET A 77 -12.00 -11.59 12.61
CA MET A 77 -10.72 -11.31 13.29
C MET A 77 -10.56 -9.84 13.69
N VAL A 78 -11.14 -8.92 12.91
CA VAL A 78 -10.97 -7.47 13.07
C VAL A 78 -11.97 -6.86 14.05
N ASN A 79 -13.23 -7.32 14.08
CA ASN A 79 -14.26 -6.82 14.99
C ASN A 79 -13.83 -6.85 16.47
N PRO A 80 -13.25 -7.95 17.00
CA PRO A 80 -12.79 -7.97 18.38
C PRO A 80 -11.75 -6.88 18.69
N ILE A 81 -10.86 -6.57 17.74
CA ILE A 81 -9.84 -5.52 17.92
C ILE A 81 -10.51 -4.14 17.95
N ILE A 82 -11.49 -3.91 17.07
CA ILE A 82 -12.23 -2.65 17.01
C ILE A 82 -12.99 -2.42 18.33
N ASP A 83 -13.73 -3.42 18.79
CA ASP A 83 -14.53 -3.33 20.01
C ASP A 83 -13.65 -3.17 21.25
N ASP A 84 -12.50 -3.84 21.29
CA ASP A 84 -11.56 -3.73 22.41
C ASP A 84 -10.97 -2.31 22.52
N VAL A 85 -10.59 -1.70 21.39
CA VAL A 85 -10.14 -0.29 21.36
C VAL A 85 -11.25 0.67 21.74
N ARG A 86 -12.50 0.41 21.30
CA ARG A 86 -13.65 1.23 21.71
C ARG A 86 -13.88 1.19 23.22
N ASN A 87 -13.71 0.03 23.84
CA ASN A 87 -14.02 -0.17 25.26
C ASN A 87 -12.86 0.20 26.20
N LYS A 88 -11.61 0.03 25.76
CA LYS A 88 -10.41 0.19 26.61
C LYS A 88 -9.47 1.32 26.17
N GLY A 89 -9.79 2.02 25.08
CA GLY A 89 -9.02 3.17 24.61
C GLY A 89 -7.53 2.86 24.39
N ASP A 90 -6.67 3.74 24.91
CA ASP A 90 -5.21 3.68 24.77
C ASP A 90 -4.61 2.35 25.25
N ALA A 91 -5.20 1.72 26.27
CA ALA A 91 -4.70 0.47 26.82
C ALA A 91 -4.74 -0.65 25.78
N ALA A 92 -5.87 -0.81 25.08
CA ALA A 92 -5.98 -1.79 24.00
C ALA A 92 -5.02 -1.48 22.84
N VAL A 93 -4.85 -0.20 22.47
CA VAL A 93 -3.91 0.18 21.41
C VAL A 93 -2.47 -0.23 21.78
N LYS A 94 -2.06 0.02 23.03
CA LYS A 94 -0.75 -0.42 23.54
C LYS A 94 -0.60 -1.94 23.53
N ASP A 95 -1.61 -2.67 24.00
CA ASP A 95 -1.59 -4.14 24.03
C ASP A 95 -1.44 -4.74 22.62
N TYR A 96 -2.18 -4.22 21.63
CA TYR A 96 -2.06 -4.68 20.24
C TYR A 96 -0.74 -4.27 19.59
N THR A 97 -0.20 -3.10 19.93
CA THR A 97 1.13 -2.67 19.47
C THR A 97 2.22 -3.58 20.04
N ALA A 98 2.16 -3.92 21.33
CA ALA A 98 3.06 -4.89 21.95
C ALA A 98 2.90 -6.29 21.33
N LYS A 99 1.68 -6.70 21.03
CA LYS A 99 1.38 -8.02 20.45
C LYS A 99 1.87 -8.16 19.01
N PHE A 100 1.57 -7.20 18.14
CA PHE A 100 1.81 -7.30 16.69
C PHE A 100 3.13 -6.66 16.27
N ASP A 101 3.41 -5.45 16.74
CA ASP A 101 4.63 -4.70 16.38
C ASP A 101 5.82 -5.03 17.29
N LYS A 102 5.57 -5.74 18.41
CA LYS A 102 6.59 -6.13 19.41
C LYS A 102 7.25 -4.95 20.10
N VAL A 103 6.51 -3.87 20.30
CA VAL A 103 6.97 -2.63 20.91
C VAL A 103 6.06 -2.27 22.07
N ASN A 104 6.65 -2.04 23.25
CA ASN A 104 5.94 -1.48 24.39
C ASN A 104 6.10 0.04 24.37
N LEU A 105 4.99 0.78 24.41
CA LEU A 105 4.97 2.24 24.37
C LEU A 105 4.27 2.80 25.61
N ASP A 106 4.92 3.76 26.27
CA ASP A 106 4.28 4.54 27.35
C ASP A 106 3.31 5.58 26.79
N LYS A 107 3.68 6.21 25.67
CA LYS A 107 2.91 7.25 24.97
C LYS A 107 2.68 6.82 23.52
N ILE A 108 1.41 6.77 23.10
CA ILE A 108 1.03 6.32 21.74
C ILE A 108 0.77 7.47 20.77
N VAL A 109 0.41 8.67 21.24
CA VAL A 109 0.16 9.84 20.39
C VAL A 109 1.10 10.96 20.75
N ASP A 110 1.79 11.52 19.77
CA ASP A 110 2.64 12.70 19.90
C ASP A 110 2.04 13.89 19.14
N ASN A 111 2.11 15.09 19.72
CA ASN A 111 1.83 16.32 18.99
C ASN A 111 3.06 16.65 18.12
N VAL A 112 2.84 16.84 16.82
CA VAL A 112 3.92 17.02 15.86
C VAL A 112 4.72 18.31 16.10
N ALA A 113 4.08 19.33 16.67
CA ALA A 113 4.72 20.60 16.99
C ALA A 113 5.77 20.47 18.10
N ASP A 114 5.59 19.50 19.02
CA ASP A 114 6.49 19.27 20.15
C ASP A 114 7.71 18.41 19.77
N LEU A 115 7.66 17.74 18.62
CA LEU A 115 8.74 16.89 18.14
C LEU A 115 9.84 17.75 17.50
N PRO A 116 11.13 17.44 17.70
CA PRO A 116 12.21 18.12 16.99
C PRO A 116 12.16 17.79 15.50
N ASP A 117 12.71 18.68 14.67
CA ASP A 117 12.85 18.40 13.25
C ASP A 117 13.86 17.25 13.05
N PRO A 118 13.51 16.21 12.28
CA PRO A 118 14.38 15.06 12.11
C PRO A 118 15.58 15.41 11.23
N GLU A 119 16.76 14.96 11.62
CA GLU A 119 17.95 15.02 10.77
C GLU A 119 17.87 13.95 9.67
N LEU A 120 17.88 14.40 8.41
CA LEU A 120 17.94 13.58 7.21
C LEU A 120 19.19 13.94 6.41
N ASP A 121 19.70 12.98 5.64
CA ASP A 121 20.73 13.28 4.64
C ASP A 121 20.21 14.31 3.63
N THR A 122 21.10 15.16 3.15
CA THR A 122 20.74 16.29 2.27
C THR A 122 20.09 15.78 0.98
N THR A 123 20.61 14.70 0.40
CA THR A 123 20.06 14.14 -0.84
C THR A 123 18.65 13.56 -0.65
N ILE A 124 18.40 12.94 0.51
CA ILE A 124 17.09 12.39 0.88
C ILE A 124 16.07 13.53 1.09
N ARG A 125 16.49 14.58 1.82
CA ARG A 125 15.65 15.75 2.07
C ARG A 125 15.25 16.44 0.77
N GLU A 126 16.21 16.70 -0.11
CA GLU A 126 15.96 17.32 -1.41
C GLU A 126 15.01 16.49 -2.28
N ALA A 127 15.15 15.16 -2.28
CA ALA A 127 14.22 14.28 -3.00
C ALA A 127 12.78 14.39 -2.47
N PHE A 128 12.59 14.43 -1.15
CA PHE A 128 11.27 14.63 -0.55
C PHE A 128 10.71 16.04 -0.79
N ASP A 129 11.58 17.04 -0.87
CA ASP A 129 11.17 18.42 -1.18
C ASP A 129 10.64 18.51 -2.61
N VAL A 130 11.34 17.93 -3.58
CA VAL A 130 10.87 17.84 -4.97
C VAL A 130 9.54 17.07 -5.05
N ALA A 131 9.40 15.97 -4.31
CA ALA A 131 8.16 15.22 -4.26
C ALA A 131 7.01 16.06 -3.68
N TYR A 132 7.24 16.75 -2.56
CA TYR A 132 6.26 17.64 -1.93
C TYR A 132 5.82 18.74 -2.90
N ASP A 133 6.75 19.44 -3.53
CA ASP A 133 6.46 20.59 -4.40
C ASP A 133 5.59 20.16 -5.60
N ASN A 134 5.92 19.03 -6.22
CA ASN A 134 5.14 18.47 -7.32
C ASN A 134 3.74 18.04 -6.89
N ILE A 135 3.63 17.33 -5.75
CA ILE A 135 2.34 16.88 -5.20
C ILE A 135 1.48 18.11 -4.83
N TYR A 136 2.08 19.11 -4.20
CA TYR A 136 1.40 20.34 -3.77
C TYR A 136 0.89 21.11 -4.98
N ALA A 137 1.74 21.35 -5.99
CA ALA A 137 1.36 22.05 -7.21
C ALA A 137 0.19 21.36 -7.93
N PHE A 138 0.25 20.03 -8.06
CA PHE A 138 -0.80 19.25 -8.71
C PHE A 138 -2.14 19.32 -7.96
N HIS A 139 -2.14 19.15 -6.63
CA HIS A 139 -3.37 19.18 -5.84
C HIS A 139 -3.93 20.60 -5.68
N LEU A 140 -3.06 21.62 -5.60
CA LEU A 140 -3.50 23.01 -5.52
C LEU A 140 -4.26 23.44 -6.79
N ALA A 141 -3.81 22.98 -7.96
CA ALA A 141 -4.45 23.26 -9.24
C ALA A 141 -5.89 22.73 -9.34
N GLN A 142 -6.29 21.78 -8.47
CA GLN A 142 -7.64 21.21 -8.44
C GLN A 142 -8.67 22.11 -7.72
N LYS A 143 -8.26 23.22 -7.09
CA LYS A 143 -9.18 24.14 -6.41
C LYS A 143 -10.19 24.74 -7.40
N SER A 144 -11.45 24.34 -7.28
CA SER A 144 -12.53 24.86 -8.11
C SER A 144 -12.94 26.27 -7.70
N VAL A 145 -13.15 27.16 -8.68
CA VAL A 145 -13.72 28.49 -8.43
C VAL A 145 -15.18 28.37 -8.01
N GLU A 146 -15.54 29.05 -6.92
CA GLU A 146 -16.91 29.09 -6.41
C GLU A 146 -17.84 29.89 -7.35
N LYS A 147 -18.61 29.19 -8.18
CA LYS A 147 -19.58 29.80 -9.10
C LYS A 147 -20.97 29.89 -8.46
N SER A 148 -21.60 31.06 -8.55
CA SER A 148 -23.02 31.24 -8.26
C SER A 148 -23.81 31.11 -9.56
N VAL A 149 -24.91 30.38 -9.52
CA VAL A 149 -25.83 30.16 -10.65
C VAL A 149 -27.20 30.70 -10.28
N GLU A 150 -27.75 31.54 -11.14
CA GLU A 150 -29.10 32.09 -11.02
C GLU A 150 -29.91 31.65 -12.25
N ASN A 151 -30.59 30.51 -12.14
CA ASN A 151 -31.34 29.96 -13.27
C ASN A 151 -32.70 30.65 -13.46
N MET A 152 -33.28 31.16 -12.37
CA MET A 152 -34.46 32.00 -12.36
C MET A 152 -34.15 33.25 -11.56
N LYS A 153 -34.61 34.42 -12.05
CA LYS A 153 -34.39 35.70 -11.38
C LYS A 153 -34.85 35.62 -9.91
N GLY A 154 -33.96 35.91 -8.98
CA GLY A 154 -34.19 35.84 -7.54
C GLY A 154 -33.82 34.50 -6.88
N VAL A 155 -33.53 33.43 -7.64
CA VAL A 155 -33.16 32.11 -7.11
C VAL A 155 -31.68 31.83 -7.38
N ARG A 156 -30.83 32.16 -6.41
CA ARG A 156 -29.38 31.96 -6.48
C ARG A 156 -28.94 30.71 -5.75
N CYS A 157 -28.29 29.82 -6.48
CA CYS A 157 -27.63 28.64 -5.94
C CYS A 157 -26.10 28.81 -6.03
N LYS A 158 -25.37 28.27 -5.06
CA LYS A 158 -23.90 28.25 -5.08
C LYS A 158 -23.40 27.00 -4.36
N ARG A 159 -22.33 26.40 -4.88
CA ARG A 159 -21.60 25.32 -4.20
C ARG A 159 -20.36 25.89 -3.55
N VAL A 160 -20.17 25.60 -2.28
CA VAL A 160 -19.08 26.14 -1.47
C VAL A 160 -18.33 24.97 -0.82
N PRO A 161 -17.03 24.78 -1.10
CA PRO A 161 -16.24 23.76 -0.44
C PRO A 161 -15.98 24.14 1.03
N ARG A 162 -16.02 23.14 1.90
CA ARG A 162 -15.60 23.21 3.30
C ARG A 162 -14.73 22.00 3.59
N SER A 163 -13.63 22.20 4.31
CA SER A 163 -12.79 21.10 4.74
C SER A 163 -13.53 20.23 5.73
N ILE A 164 -13.18 18.94 5.73
CA ILE A 164 -13.49 18.04 6.83
C ILE A 164 -12.69 18.53 8.05
N GLY A 165 -13.33 18.62 9.21
CA GLY A 165 -12.74 19.22 10.41
C GLY A 165 -11.56 18.40 10.93
N SER A 166 -11.71 17.08 10.97
CA SER A 166 -10.71 16.14 11.48
C SER A 166 -10.54 14.94 10.54
N VAL A 167 -9.30 14.67 10.11
CA VAL A 167 -8.96 13.56 9.20
C VAL A 167 -7.87 12.66 9.80
N GLY A 168 -8.01 11.36 9.60
CA GLY A 168 -7.03 10.35 9.97
C GLY A 168 -6.32 9.81 8.73
N LEU A 169 -4.99 9.76 8.75
CA LEU A 169 -4.16 9.35 7.62
C LEU A 169 -3.36 8.12 8.05
N TYR A 170 -3.69 6.95 7.50
CA TYR A 170 -2.95 5.72 7.79
C TYR A 170 -1.78 5.57 6.81
N VAL A 171 -0.56 5.52 7.36
CA VAL A 171 0.68 5.27 6.63
C VAL A 171 1.20 3.88 7.00
N PRO A 172 1.26 2.93 6.04
CA PRO A 172 1.82 1.62 6.31
C PRO A 172 3.29 1.70 6.76
N GLY A 173 3.65 0.81 7.68
CA GLY A 173 5.02 0.62 8.14
C GLY A 173 5.31 -0.84 8.50
N GLY A 174 6.32 -1.07 9.35
CA GLY A 174 6.79 -2.41 9.73
C GLY A 174 7.95 -2.87 8.85
N THR A 175 7.71 -3.77 7.88
CA THR A 175 8.77 -4.34 7.02
C THR A 175 9.25 -3.38 5.92
N ALA A 176 8.42 -2.41 5.53
CA ALA A 176 8.77 -1.31 4.65
C ALA A 176 8.04 -0.06 5.13
N VAL A 177 8.76 1.05 5.26
CA VAL A 177 8.17 2.34 5.61
C VAL A 177 7.90 3.12 4.33
N LEU A 178 6.73 3.77 4.25
CA LEU A 178 6.26 4.46 3.04
C LEU A 178 6.05 5.97 3.28
N PRO A 179 7.13 6.78 3.37
CA PRO A 179 7.02 8.23 3.55
C PRO A 179 6.35 8.93 2.35
N SER A 180 6.41 8.34 1.16
CA SER A 180 5.65 8.82 -0.01
C SER A 180 4.14 8.84 0.23
N THR A 181 3.60 7.82 0.91
CA THR A 181 2.18 7.77 1.31
C THR A 181 1.85 8.89 2.29
N ALA A 182 2.77 9.23 3.21
CA ALA A 182 2.56 10.36 4.11
C ALA A 182 2.31 11.65 3.30
N LEU A 183 3.18 11.97 2.33
CA LEU A 183 3.00 13.14 1.46
C LEU A 183 1.71 13.10 0.66
N MET A 184 1.39 11.96 0.02
CA MET A 184 0.18 11.82 -0.80
C MET A 184 -1.11 12.05 -0.02
N LEU A 185 -1.11 11.82 1.30
CA LEU A 185 -2.27 12.00 2.16
C LEU A 185 -2.28 13.36 2.86
N SER A 186 -1.14 13.81 3.38
CA SER A 186 -1.07 15.02 4.21
C SER A 186 -1.08 16.31 3.40
N VAL A 187 -0.47 16.33 2.20
CA VAL A 187 -0.43 17.50 1.32
C VAL A 187 -1.84 17.97 0.90
N PRO A 188 -2.73 17.10 0.38
CA PRO A 188 -4.09 17.53 0.08
C PRO A 188 -4.89 17.94 1.34
N ALA A 189 -4.64 17.32 2.50
CA ALA A 189 -5.26 17.72 3.76
C ALA A 189 -4.84 19.15 4.19
N GLN A 190 -3.57 19.48 3.99
CA GLN A 190 -3.02 20.83 4.20
C GLN A 190 -3.69 21.85 3.27
N ILE A 191 -3.77 21.53 1.97
CA ILE A 191 -4.36 22.41 0.94
C ILE A 191 -5.86 22.66 1.19
N ALA A 192 -6.57 21.63 1.66
CA ALA A 192 -7.97 21.70 2.05
C ALA A 192 -8.18 22.57 3.31
N GLY A 193 -7.19 22.62 4.20
CA GLY A 193 -7.28 23.32 5.48
C GLY A 193 -8.03 22.49 6.53
N CYS A 194 -7.74 21.18 6.61
CA CYS A 194 -8.20 20.34 7.71
C CYS A 194 -7.55 20.80 9.02
N LYS A 195 -8.37 20.95 10.09
CA LYS A 195 -7.88 21.51 11.37
C LYS A 195 -7.10 20.49 12.19
N THR A 196 -7.61 19.26 12.22
CA THR A 196 -6.98 18.14 12.91
C THR A 196 -6.58 17.10 11.87
N VAL A 197 -5.29 16.77 11.83
CA VAL A 197 -4.73 15.77 10.93
C VAL A 197 -3.95 14.78 11.79
N VAL A 198 -4.51 13.59 11.98
CA VAL A 198 -3.88 12.50 12.76
C VAL A 198 -3.22 11.54 11.78
N LEU A 199 -1.89 11.42 11.82
CA LEU A 199 -1.15 10.44 11.00
C LEU A 199 -0.86 9.20 11.85
N ALA A 200 -1.42 8.06 11.47
CA ALA A 200 -1.15 6.78 12.10
C ALA A 200 -0.05 6.04 11.34
N THR A 201 0.99 5.63 12.06
CA THR A 201 2.06 4.77 11.54
C THR A 201 2.52 3.81 12.64
N PRO A 202 2.75 2.52 12.35
CA PRO A 202 3.35 1.63 13.34
C PRO A 202 4.75 2.15 13.72
N PRO A 203 5.14 2.03 15.00
CA PRO A 203 6.46 2.46 15.44
C PRO A 203 7.57 1.56 14.90
N SER A 204 8.79 2.08 14.88
CA SER A 204 10.01 1.29 14.73
C SER A 204 10.21 0.36 15.95
N ARG A 205 11.09 -0.63 15.83
CA ARG A 205 11.35 -1.61 16.91
C ARG A 205 11.83 -0.99 18.23
N ASP A 206 12.44 0.18 18.16
CA ASP A 206 12.89 0.99 19.30
C ASP A 206 11.79 1.92 19.86
N GLY A 207 10.57 1.87 19.29
CA GLY A 207 9.45 2.74 19.65
C GLY A 207 9.46 4.11 18.97
N SER A 208 10.46 4.42 18.15
CA SER A 208 10.57 5.70 17.45
C SER A 208 9.67 5.77 16.20
N ILE A 209 9.43 7.00 15.73
CA ILE A 209 8.80 7.25 14.43
C ILE A 209 9.91 7.31 13.38
N CYS A 210 9.69 6.71 12.20
CA CYS A 210 10.62 6.85 11.08
C CYS A 210 10.84 8.33 10.74
N LYS A 211 12.12 8.73 10.65
CA LYS A 211 12.54 10.12 10.48
C LYS A 211 11.98 10.75 9.21
N GLU A 212 11.94 9.98 8.12
CA GLU A 212 11.41 10.41 6.82
C GLU A 212 9.89 10.63 6.88
N VAL A 213 9.16 9.79 7.62
CA VAL A 213 7.71 9.98 7.85
C VAL A 213 7.47 11.22 8.70
N LEU A 214 8.25 11.41 9.77
CA LEU A 214 8.16 12.59 10.63
C LEU A 214 8.47 13.88 9.84
N TYR A 215 9.47 13.85 8.96
CA TYR A 215 9.80 14.98 8.08
C TYR A 215 8.62 15.35 7.18
N CYS A 216 8.06 14.37 6.47
CA CYS A 216 6.93 14.57 5.59
C CYS A 216 5.69 15.06 6.36
N ALA A 217 5.44 14.52 7.56
CA ALA A 217 4.34 14.91 8.42
C ALA A 217 4.46 16.38 8.86
N LYS A 218 5.65 16.81 9.32
CA LYS A 218 5.94 18.20 9.68
C LYS A 218 5.78 19.14 8.50
N LYS A 219 6.40 18.81 7.36
CA LYS A 219 6.36 19.65 6.14
C LYS A 219 4.93 19.90 5.65
N ALA A 220 4.06 18.90 5.76
CA ALA A 220 2.65 18.99 5.36
C ALA A 220 1.68 19.42 6.49
N GLY A 221 2.18 19.82 7.67
CA GLY A 221 1.33 20.35 8.73
C GLY A 221 0.41 19.33 9.41
N VAL A 222 0.84 18.07 9.52
CA VAL A 222 0.16 17.07 10.37
C VAL A 222 0.17 17.55 11.81
N THR A 223 -0.94 17.38 12.55
CA THR A 223 -1.04 17.88 13.92
C THR A 223 -0.69 16.84 14.97
N HIS A 224 -1.07 15.57 14.75
CA HIS A 224 -0.81 14.47 15.68
C HIS A 224 -0.22 13.28 14.94
N ILE A 225 0.70 12.55 15.57
CA ILE A 225 1.16 11.25 15.10
C ILE A 225 0.74 10.18 16.09
N LEU A 226 -0.04 9.21 15.63
CA LEU A 226 -0.41 8.00 16.35
C LEU A 226 0.60 6.89 16.00
N LYS A 227 1.38 6.45 16.99
CA LYS A 227 2.36 5.35 16.91
C LYS A 227 1.66 3.99 17.04
N ALA A 228 0.79 3.69 16.09
CA ALA A 228 0.09 2.41 16.00
C ALA A 228 -0.15 2.04 14.54
N GLY A 229 -0.12 0.74 14.24
CA GLY A 229 -0.50 0.19 12.94
C GLY A 229 -1.84 -0.56 12.97
N GLY A 230 -2.17 -1.23 11.86
CA GLY A 230 -3.22 -2.24 11.82
C GLY A 230 -4.64 -1.73 12.10
N ALA A 231 -5.52 -2.66 12.46
CA ALA A 231 -6.92 -2.37 12.77
C ALA A 231 -7.07 -1.52 14.04
N GLN A 232 -6.17 -1.68 15.01
CA GLN A 232 -6.18 -0.93 16.26
C GLN A 232 -5.97 0.57 16.02
N ALA A 233 -5.11 0.96 15.07
CA ALA A 233 -4.91 2.37 14.72
C ALA A 233 -6.12 2.98 14.02
N ILE A 234 -6.75 2.23 13.11
CA ILE A 234 -7.99 2.68 12.45
C ILE A 234 -9.11 2.86 13.48
N SER A 235 -9.25 1.91 14.41
CA SER A 235 -10.24 2.00 15.49
C SER A 235 -10.00 3.20 16.40
N ALA A 236 -8.74 3.45 16.79
CA ALA A 236 -8.36 4.57 17.64
C ALA A 236 -8.70 5.93 16.98
N MET A 237 -8.44 6.10 15.68
CA MET A 237 -8.83 7.31 14.96
C MET A 237 -10.36 7.43 14.80
N ALA A 238 -11.06 6.32 14.55
CA ALA A 238 -12.50 6.34 14.30
C ALA A 238 -13.32 6.69 15.55
N TRP A 239 -13.00 6.06 16.68
CA TRP A 239 -13.70 6.31 17.95
C TRP A 239 -13.11 7.48 18.73
N GLY A 240 -11.83 7.78 18.53
CA GLY A 240 -11.04 8.54 19.49
C GLY A 240 -10.66 7.68 20.70
N THR A 241 -9.60 8.06 21.38
CA THR A 241 -9.18 7.49 22.67
C THR A 241 -8.82 8.63 23.63
N GLU A 242 -8.29 8.30 24.81
CA GLU A 242 -7.85 9.29 25.79
C GLU A 242 -6.78 10.23 25.22
N SER A 243 -5.89 9.71 24.36
CA SER A 243 -4.85 10.50 23.69
C SER A 243 -5.05 10.73 22.20
N CYS A 244 -5.77 9.85 21.49
CA CYS A 244 -5.98 9.98 20.05
C CYS A 244 -7.24 10.80 19.74
N PRO A 245 -7.13 11.92 19.00
CA PRO A 245 -8.30 12.65 18.54
C PRO A 245 -9.19 11.78 17.66
N LYS A 246 -10.50 11.88 17.86
CA LYS A 246 -11.49 11.32 16.94
C LYS A 246 -11.43 12.04 15.59
N VAL A 247 -11.52 11.29 14.50
CA VAL A 247 -11.58 11.83 13.14
C VAL A 247 -12.94 11.58 12.48
N GLU A 248 -13.24 12.35 11.44
CA GLU A 248 -14.50 12.28 10.67
C GLU A 248 -14.30 11.49 9.37
N LYS A 249 -13.06 11.43 8.87
CA LYS A 249 -12.72 10.63 7.68
C LYS A 249 -11.34 10.01 7.80
N ILE A 250 -11.22 8.72 7.48
CA ILE A 250 -9.96 7.96 7.49
C ILE A 250 -9.50 7.66 6.07
N PHE A 251 -8.25 7.96 5.80
CA PHE A 251 -7.58 7.79 4.52
C PHE A 251 -6.42 6.83 4.63
N GLY A 252 -6.02 6.29 3.49
CA GLY A 252 -4.72 5.63 3.33
C GLY A 252 -4.82 4.15 3.00
N PRO A 253 -3.81 3.64 2.29
CA PRO A 253 -3.73 2.24 1.92
C PRO A 253 -3.33 1.38 3.12
N GLY A 254 -3.60 0.08 3.05
CA GLY A 254 -3.16 -0.84 4.09
C GLY A 254 -3.29 -2.29 3.68
N ASN A 255 -2.89 -3.18 4.57
CA ASN A 255 -3.14 -4.60 4.36
C ASN A 255 -4.65 -4.90 4.49
N GLN A 256 -5.03 -6.15 4.21
CA GLN A 256 -6.43 -6.59 4.28
C GLN A 256 -7.11 -6.34 5.64
N PHE A 257 -6.37 -6.33 6.75
CA PHE A 257 -6.93 -6.06 8.08
C PHE A 257 -7.23 -4.57 8.28
N VAL A 258 -6.37 -3.69 7.77
CA VAL A 258 -6.60 -2.24 7.75
C VAL A 258 -7.80 -1.89 6.87
N THR A 259 -7.84 -2.46 5.66
CA THR A 259 -8.98 -2.26 4.74
C THR A 259 -10.28 -2.78 5.35
N ALA A 260 -10.25 -3.97 5.95
CA ALA A 260 -11.41 -4.52 6.65
C ALA A 260 -11.86 -3.62 7.81
N ALA A 261 -10.93 -3.10 8.62
CA ALA A 261 -11.27 -2.19 9.71
C ALA A 261 -11.94 -0.91 9.21
N LYS A 262 -11.41 -0.30 8.14
CA LYS A 262 -12.00 0.85 7.47
C LYS A 262 -13.42 0.55 6.98
N MET A 263 -13.64 -0.61 6.36
CA MET A 263 -14.95 -1.03 5.86
C MET A 263 -15.98 -1.31 6.95
N ILE A 264 -15.56 -1.84 8.10
CA ILE A 264 -16.43 -2.05 9.26
C ILE A 264 -16.81 -0.70 9.88
N LEU A 265 -15.82 0.16 10.12
CA LEU A 265 -16.01 1.41 10.86
C LEU A 265 -16.82 2.46 10.09
N GLN A 266 -16.80 2.47 8.76
CA GLN A 266 -17.69 3.35 8.00
C GLN A 266 -19.19 3.04 8.18
N ASN A 267 -19.53 1.83 8.63
CA ASN A 267 -20.90 1.37 8.88
C ASN A 267 -21.22 1.33 10.38
N SER A 268 -20.35 1.86 11.25
CA SER A 268 -20.53 1.81 12.69
C SER A 268 -21.04 3.16 13.24
N GLU A 269 -21.44 3.14 14.52
CA GLU A 269 -21.81 4.35 15.27
C GLU A 269 -20.63 5.32 15.51
N ALA A 270 -19.43 5.02 14.97
CA ALA A 270 -18.29 5.92 15.03
C ALA A 270 -18.50 7.19 14.19
N MET A 271 -19.49 7.18 13.29
CA MET A 271 -19.79 8.31 12.40
C MET A 271 -18.53 8.78 11.65
N VAL A 272 -17.82 7.82 11.06
CA VAL A 272 -16.59 8.05 10.30
C VAL A 272 -16.80 7.62 8.86
N SER A 273 -16.25 8.36 7.91
CA SER A 273 -16.21 7.96 6.51
C SER A 273 -14.81 7.48 6.12
N ILE A 274 -14.69 6.83 4.97
CA ILE A 274 -13.38 6.42 4.42
C ILE A 274 -13.21 6.97 3.01
N ASP A 275 -11.97 7.03 2.53
CA ASP A 275 -11.66 7.34 1.13
C ASP A 275 -12.19 6.28 0.16
N MET A 276 -11.67 5.06 0.27
CA MET A 276 -12.02 3.91 -0.55
C MET A 276 -11.57 2.60 0.13
N PRO A 277 -12.22 1.47 -0.18
CA PRO A 277 -11.67 0.15 0.12
C PRO A 277 -10.41 -0.09 -0.73
N ALA A 278 -9.23 0.17 -0.16
CA ALA A 278 -7.97 -0.06 -0.84
C ALA A 278 -7.73 -1.57 -0.99
N GLY A 279 -7.71 -2.05 -2.24
CA GLY A 279 -7.27 -3.40 -2.59
C GLY A 279 -5.74 -3.50 -2.71
N PRO A 280 -5.21 -4.69 -3.05
CA PRO A 280 -3.81 -4.83 -3.46
C PRO A 280 -3.45 -3.84 -4.57
N SER A 281 -2.17 -3.44 -4.66
CA SER A 281 -1.68 -2.63 -5.77
C SER A 281 -1.70 -3.42 -7.08
N GLU A 282 -1.96 -2.71 -8.18
CA GLU A 282 -2.31 -3.28 -9.47
C GLU A 282 -1.77 -2.35 -10.60
N VAL A 283 -1.31 -2.91 -11.73
CA VAL A 283 -0.82 -2.14 -12.90
C VAL A 283 -1.22 -2.78 -14.22
N LEU A 284 -1.58 -1.91 -15.17
CA LEU A 284 -1.87 -2.26 -16.56
C LEU A 284 -0.89 -1.59 -17.50
N VAL A 285 -0.05 -2.38 -18.17
CA VAL A 285 0.89 -1.88 -19.17
C VAL A 285 0.31 -2.10 -20.56
N ILE A 286 0.12 -1.02 -21.30
CA ILE A 286 -0.18 -1.06 -22.74
C ILE A 286 1.10 -0.79 -23.49
N ALA A 287 1.52 -1.77 -24.28
CA ALA A 287 2.74 -1.68 -25.08
C ALA A 287 2.41 -1.87 -26.55
N ASP A 288 3.05 -1.06 -27.38
CA ASP A 288 3.08 -1.21 -28.83
C ASP A 288 4.46 -1.63 -29.31
N LYS A 289 4.64 -1.68 -30.63
CA LYS A 289 5.88 -2.11 -31.27
C LYS A 289 7.09 -1.20 -31.03
N TYR A 290 6.89 0.02 -30.53
CA TYR A 290 7.95 0.99 -30.24
C TYR A 290 8.38 0.93 -28.76
N ALA A 291 7.64 0.21 -27.93
CA ALA A 291 7.95 0.09 -26.51
C ALA A 291 9.17 -0.81 -26.26
N SER A 292 10.03 -0.39 -25.32
CA SER A 292 11.21 -1.15 -24.90
C SER A 292 10.79 -2.36 -24.06
N PRO A 293 11.16 -3.60 -24.45
CA PRO A 293 10.86 -4.80 -23.66
C PRO A 293 11.45 -4.75 -22.23
N VAL A 294 12.59 -4.10 -22.08
CA VAL A 294 13.25 -3.94 -20.76
C VAL A 294 12.43 -3.03 -19.84
N HIS A 295 11.86 -1.94 -20.37
CA HIS A 295 11.04 -1.03 -19.57
C HIS A 295 9.70 -1.68 -19.20
N ILE A 296 9.07 -2.39 -20.13
CA ILE A 296 7.83 -3.14 -19.86
C ILE A 296 8.05 -4.14 -18.71
N ALA A 297 9.15 -4.91 -18.78
CA ALA A 297 9.49 -5.86 -17.72
C ALA A 297 9.75 -5.17 -16.38
N ALA A 298 10.48 -4.05 -16.37
CA ALA A 298 10.76 -3.29 -15.16
C ALA A 298 9.48 -2.74 -14.52
N ASP A 299 8.56 -2.19 -15.34
CA ASP A 299 7.29 -1.65 -14.87
C ASP A 299 6.41 -2.73 -14.25
N LEU A 300 6.31 -3.90 -14.89
CA LEU A 300 5.58 -5.04 -14.33
C LEU A 300 6.18 -5.51 -13.00
N LEU A 301 7.51 -5.61 -12.91
CA LEU A 301 8.19 -6.06 -11.70
C LEU A 301 8.08 -5.06 -10.55
N SER A 302 8.01 -3.75 -10.84
CA SER A 302 7.92 -2.69 -9.85
C SER A 302 6.72 -2.85 -8.89
N GLN A 303 5.62 -3.46 -9.36
CA GLN A 303 4.40 -3.68 -8.57
C GLN A 303 4.31 -5.06 -7.92
N VAL A 304 5.10 -6.03 -8.38
CA VAL A 304 5.18 -7.37 -7.77
C VAL A 304 6.08 -7.34 -6.53
N PHE A 305 7.12 -6.51 -6.54
CA PHE A 305 8.16 -6.44 -5.51
C PHE A 305 7.68 -6.11 -4.07
N PRO A 306 6.70 -5.21 -3.84
CA PRO A 306 6.21 -4.92 -2.48
C PRO A 306 5.64 -6.14 -1.74
N GLN A 307 5.30 -7.22 -2.45
CA GLN A 307 4.68 -8.43 -1.89
C GLN A 307 5.64 -9.62 -1.76
N PHE A 308 6.87 -9.53 -2.28
CA PHE A 308 7.87 -10.61 -2.28
C PHE A 308 9.19 -10.10 -1.69
N LYS A 309 9.38 -10.25 -0.37
CA LYS A 309 10.61 -9.78 0.31
C LYS A 309 11.54 -10.90 0.83
N LEU A 310 11.36 -12.15 0.38
CA LEU A 310 12.10 -13.31 0.93
C LEU A 310 12.91 -14.12 -0.08
N PHE A 311 13.03 -13.67 -1.31
CA PHE A 311 13.91 -14.31 -2.29
C PHE A 311 14.63 -13.19 -3.06
N PHE A 312 15.72 -13.53 -3.75
CA PHE A 312 16.41 -12.72 -4.76
C PHE A 312 17.54 -11.81 -4.24
N ASN A 313 18.69 -12.44 -3.94
CA ASN A 313 20.00 -11.80 -4.14
C ASN A 313 20.65 -12.18 -5.50
N ASP A 314 20.11 -13.15 -6.25
CA ASP A 314 20.81 -13.75 -7.41
C ASP A 314 19.98 -13.86 -8.72
N LEU A 315 18.86 -13.15 -8.80
CA LEU A 315 17.89 -13.32 -9.90
C LEU A 315 17.55 -11.99 -10.61
N TRP A 316 18.59 -11.22 -10.89
CA TRP A 316 18.63 -10.34 -12.06
C TRP A 316 18.77 -11.16 -13.37
N ASN A 317 18.23 -12.38 -13.41
CA ASN A 317 18.52 -13.35 -14.46
C ASN A 317 17.36 -13.43 -15.45
N VAL A 318 17.53 -12.68 -16.55
CA VAL A 318 17.39 -13.14 -17.95
C VAL A 318 16.02 -13.64 -18.44
N ASP A 319 15.20 -14.33 -17.64
CA ASP A 319 14.00 -15.03 -18.11
C ASP A 319 12.78 -14.13 -18.36
N VAL A 320 12.57 -13.07 -17.57
CA VAL A 320 11.48 -12.09 -17.82
C VAL A 320 11.80 -11.22 -19.04
N VAL A 321 13.06 -10.77 -19.13
CA VAL A 321 13.54 -9.99 -20.27
C VAL A 321 13.55 -10.86 -21.52
N ASN A 322 14.00 -12.11 -21.44
CA ASN A 322 13.94 -13.05 -22.56
C ASN A 322 12.51 -13.43 -22.93
N PHE A 323 11.56 -13.53 -22.00
CA PHE A 323 10.15 -13.73 -22.35
C PHE A 323 9.61 -12.53 -23.12
N CYS A 324 9.82 -11.31 -22.59
CA CYS A 324 9.46 -10.09 -23.28
C CYS A 324 10.21 -9.90 -24.61
N SER A 325 11.41 -10.45 -24.81
CA SER A 325 12.15 -10.31 -26.09
C SER A 325 12.01 -11.49 -27.06
N SER A 326 11.66 -12.70 -26.60
CA SER A 326 11.45 -13.90 -27.44
C SER A 326 10.00 -14.11 -27.86
N SER A 327 9.03 -13.58 -27.11
CA SER A 327 7.60 -13.67 -27.45
C SER A 327 7.08 -12.49 -28.29
N LEU A 328 7.94 -11.57 -28.72
CA LEU A 328 7.57 -10.38 -29.49
C LEU A 328 8.04 -10.40 -30.96
N PRO A 329 7.39 -11.14 -31.88
CA PRO A 329 7.34 -10.73 -33.26
C PRO A 329 6.20 -9.70 -33.44
N PHE A 330 6.51 -8.57 -34.09
CA PHE A 330 5.60 -7.47 -34.46
C PHE A 330 4.25 -7.93 -35.06
N PRO A 331 3.14 -7.15 -35.00
CA PRO A 331 2.83 -5.97 -34.19
C PRO A 331 1.59 -6.24 -33.30
N PHE A 332 1.73 -6.31 -31.98
CA PHE A 332 0.60 -6.65 -31.11
C PHE A 332 0.43 -5.67 -29.96
N TRP A 333 -0.84 -5.41 -29.62
CA TRP A 333 -1.25 -4.54 -28.54
C TRP A 333 -1.32 -5.36 -27.25
N PHE A 334 -0.57 -4.95 -26.23
CA PHE A 334 -0.62 -5.59 -24.92
C PHE A 334 -1.58 -4.87 -23.99
N SER A 335 -2.31 -5.63 -23.18
CA SER A 335 -3.07 -5.09 -22.05
C SER A 335 -2.90 -6.05 -20.87
N PHE A 336 -2.77 -5.51 -19.66
CA PHE A 336 -2.52 -6.27 -18.44
C PHE A 336 -3.52 -5.84 -17.36
N SER A 337 -4.70 -6.44 -17.29
CA SER A 337 -5.71 -5.98 -16.32
C SER A 337 -5.39 -6.46 -14.91
N LEU A 338 -4.91 -5.54 -14.08
CA LEU A 338 -5.35 -5.35 -12.70
C LEU A 338 -5.35 -3.80 -12.54
N MET A 339 -6.49 -3.22 -12.17
CA MET A 339 -6.79 -1.78 -12.19
C MET A 339 -7.02 -1.28 -10.74
N SER A 340 -6.23 -0.33 -10.21
CA SER A 340 -6.62 0.35 -8.97
C SER A 340 -7.83 1.27 -9.24
N ALA A 341 -8.83 1.21 -8.36
CA ALA A 341 -9.99 2.09 -8.40
C ALA A 341 -9.58 3.56 -8.37
N LEU A 342 -10.17 4.36 -9.27
CA LEU A 342 -10.32 5.81 -9.12
C LEU A 342 -11.47 6.10 -8.15
#